data_AF-A0A670Z3Y2-F1
#
_entry.id   AF-A0A670Z3Y2-F1
#
_cell.length_a   1.000
_cell.length_b   1.000
_cell.length_c   1.000
_cell.angle_alpha   90.00
_cell.angle_beta   90.00
_cell.angle_gamma   90.00
#
_symmetry.space_group_name_H-M   'P 1'
#
loop_
_entity.id
_entity.type
_entity.pdbx_description
1 polymer ?
#
loop_
_entity_poly.entity_id
_entity_poly.type
_entity_poly.pdbx_seq_one_letter_code
_entity_poly.pdbx_strand_id
1 'polypeptide(L)'
;DGSFASEDLAAEAMAADMDSWVVFDARKTPKAEFEEWLQTYQPSRVSRYGNPECNTEPVGWIAIYGPSFCPESGDVIGLQEDWECLQLSGRHVTFESIKELALNRRVLTGKWLMHLDSGFKVDHAWYGIARAVLEGRVGVAKVSPCGPDSERKHVICVYTNDFTNEEEVLLADSVIRATGVKCLLSYKPDAYTYLGIYRDNRWHLCPTIYESRFDLECVPRRSRVLNKVTNSEVT
;
A
#
# COMPACT_ATOMS: atom_id res chain seq x y z
N ASP A 1 1.22 8.51 23.11
CA ASP A 1 0.74 9.57 22.23
C ASP A 1 0.02 9.01 21.02
N GLY A 2 -1.29 9.24 20.95
CA GLY A 2 -2.14 9.12 19.76
C GLY A 2 -2.19 7.78 19.02
N SER A 3 -2.51 6.66 19.68
CA SER A 3 -2.95 5.49 18.88
C SER A 3 -4.37 5.75 18.37
N PHE A 4 -4.50 6.13 17.10
CA PHE A 4 -5.80 6.16 16.41
C PHE A 4 -6.44 4.78 16.43
N ALA A 5 -7.74 4.73 16.72
CA ALA A 5 -8.49 3.49 16.69
C ALA A 5 -8.49 2.89 15.28
N SER A 6 -8.70 1.58 15.17
CA SER A 6 -8.82 0.90 13.88
C SER A 6 -9.89 1.55 12.98
N GLU A 7 -10.96 2.04 13.59
CA GLU A 7 -12.08 2.71 12.92
C GLU A 7 -11.68 4.08 12.33
N ASP A 8 -10.91 4.89 13.06
CA ASP A 8 -10.41 6.18 12.57
C ASP A 8 -9.51 6.00 11.35
N LEU A 9 -8.63 5.00 11.40
CA LEU A 9 -7.72 4.67 10.29
C LEU A 9 -8.48 4.17 9.06
N ALA A 10 -9.55 3.39 9.27
CA ALA A 10 -10.42 2.94 8.20
C ALA A 10 -11.19 4.12 7.58
N ALA A 11 -11.73 5.02 8.41
CA ALA A 11 -12.45 6.20 7.95
C ALA A 11 -11.54 7.14 7.16
N GLU A 12 -10.32 7.36 7.62
CA GLU A 12 -9.34 8.17 6.91
C GLU A 12 -8.94 7.57 5.56
N ALA A 13 -8.71 6.26 5.50
CA ALA A 13 -8.41 5.57 4.25
C ALA A 13 -9.56 5.71 3.24
N MET A 14 -10.81 5.55 3.69
CA MET A 14 -12.00 5.76 2.85
C MET A 14 -12.12 7.20 2.36
N ALA A 15 -11.89 8.19 3.24
CA ALA A 15 -11.93 9.60 2.87
C ALA A 15 -10.89 9.95 1.79
N ALA A 16 -9.66 9.42 1.91
CA ALA A 16 -8.62 9.59 0.89
C ALA A 16 -8.98 8.94 -0.46
N ASP A 17 -9.69 7.81 -0.45
CA ASP A 17 -10.12 7.15 -1.68
C ASP A 17 -11.33 7.86 -2.35
N MET A 18 -12.09 8.70 -1.62
CA MET A 18 -13.20 9.51 -2.16
C MET A 18 -12.76 10.83 -2.82
N ASP A 19 -11.60 11.37 -2.44
CA ASP A 19 -11.06 12.60 -3.02
C ASP A 19 -10.39 12.37 -4.38
N SER A 20 -10.09 13.45 -5.10
CA SER A 20 -9.42 13.37 -6.42
C SER A 20 -8.00 12.82 -6.30
N TRP A 21 -7.56 12.05 -7.30
CA TRP A 21 -6.21 11.49 -7.33
C TRP A 21 -5.37 12.15 -8.43
N VAL A 22 -4.10 12.37 -8.14
CA VAL A 22 -3.09 12.71 -9.16
C VAL A 22 -2.58 11.39 -9.74
N VAL A 23 -2.80 11.15 -11.02
CA VAL A 23 -2.51 9.86 -11.65
C VAL A 23 -1.60 10.00 -12.85
N PHE A 24 -0.54 9.19 -12.91
CA PHE A 24 0.17 8.89 -14.15
C PHE A 24 -0.23 7.50 -14.64
N ASP A 25 -0.90 7.40 -15.78
CA ASP A 25 -1.30 6.11 -16.35
C ASP A 25 -0.41 5.78 -17.55
N ALA A 26 0.59 4.91 -17.37
CA ALA A 26 1.55 4.56 -18.42
C ALA A 26 0.91 3.82 -19.61
N ARG A 27 -0.37 3.44 -19.52
CA ARG A 27 -1.17 2.88 -20.61
C ARG A 27 -1.77 3.96 -21.50
N LYS A 28 -1.89 5.20 -20.99
CA LYS A 28 -2.59 6.33 -21.64
C LYS A 28 -1.69 7.54 -21.88
N THR A 29 -0.72 7.77 -21.01
CA THR A 29 0.17 8.94 -21.03
C THR A 29 1.52 8.58 -21.64
N PRO A 30 2.05 9.39 -22.58
CA PRO A 30 3.39 9.18 -23.14
C PRO A 30 4.49 9.15 -22.07
N LYS A 31 5.43 8.21 -22.20
CA LYS A 31 6.56 8.08 -21.24
C LYS A 31 7.44 9.32 -21.15
N ALA A 32 7.48 10.15 -22.20
CA ALA A 32 8.28 11.39 -22.22
C ALA A 32 7.79 12.45 -21.20
N GLU A 33 6.51 12.43 -20.84
CA GLU A 33 5.91 13.37 -19.88
C GLU A 33 6.17 12.97 -18.42
N PHE A 34 6.72 11.77 -18.19
CA PHE A 34 6.88 11.20 -16.87
C PHE A 34 7.78 12.02 -15.92
N GLU A 35 8.91 12.50 -16.43
CA GLU A 35 9.86 13.27 -15.62
C GLU A 35 9.29 14.63 -15.20
N GLU A 36 8.56 15.30 -16.10
CA GLU A 36 7.87 16.57 -15.79
C GLU A 36 6.73 16.34 -14.79
N TRP A 37 5.95 15.27 -14.95
CA TRP A 37 4.89 14.90 -14.02
C TRP A 37 5.43 14.65 -12.61
N LEU A 38 6.53 13.89 -12.47
CA LEU A 38 7.15 13.63 -11.17
C LEU A 38 7.69 14.91 -10.51
N GLN A 39 8.28 15.82 -11.28
CA GLN A 39 8.77 17.10 -10.75
C GLN A 39 7.62 17.99 -10.27
N THR A 40 6.49 17.96 -10.98
CA THR A 40 5.29 18.73 -10.66
C THR A 40 4.59 18.20 -9.41
N TYR A 41 4.43 16.88 -9.32
CA TYR A 41 3.62 16.23 -8.28
C TYR A 41 4.47 15.47 -7.25
N GLN A 42 5.43 16.17 -6.65
CA GLN A 42 6.24 15.63 -5.56
C GLN A 42 5.37 15.37 -4.31
N PRO A 43 5.40 14.16 -3.73
CA PRO A 43 4.59 13.83 -2.56
C PRO A 43 4.77 14.78 -1.39
N SER A 44 5.99 15.27 -1.15
CA SER A 44 6.27 16.25 -0.09
C SER A 44 5.61 17.62 -0.29
N ARG A 45 5.11 17.93 -1.49
CA ARG A 45 4.55 19.24 -1.88
C ARG A 45 3.06 19.21 -2.19
N VAL A 46 2.55 18.09 -2.71
CA VAL A 46 1.12 17.94 -2.99
C VAL A 46 0.36 17.90 -1.67
N SER A 47 -0.61 18.81 -1.48
CA SER A 47 -1.39 18.93 -0.24
C SER A 47 -2.55 17.95 -0.20
N ARG A 48 -2.74 17.27 0.92
CA ARG A 48 -3.91 16.41 1.20
C ARG A 48 -5.22 17.19 1.13
N TYR A 49 -5.25 18.42 1.64
CA TYR A 49 -6.47 19.22 1.80
C TYR A 49 -6.58 20.37 0.79
N GLY A 50 -5.64 20.44 -0.16
CA GLY A 50 -5.53 21.57 -1.07
C GLY A 50 -5.16 22.86 -0.33
N ASN A 51 -5.39 23.98 -0.99
CA ASN A 51 -5.28 25.34 -0.46
C ASN A 51 -6.34 26.20 -1.16
N PRO A 52 -7.38 26.66 -0.43
CA PRO A 52 -8.42 27.54 -0.97
C PRO A 52 -7.88 28.86 -1.52
N GLU A 53 -6.80 29.41 -0.93
CA GLU A 53 -6.19 30.66 -1.39
C GLU A 53 -5.49 30.52 -2.74
N CYS A 54 -5.13 29.29 -3.11
CA CYS A 54 -4.47 28.97 -4.37
C CYS A 54 -5.38 28.21 -5.35
N ASN A 55 -6.69 28.06 -5.05
CA ASN A 55 -7.64 27.25 -5.83
C ASN A 55 -7.12 25.83 -6.13
N THR A 56 -6.48 25.20 -5.14
CA THR A 56 -5.99 23.82 -5.28
C THR A 56 -6.93 22.87 -4.56
N GLU A 57 -7.40 21.84 -5.26
CA GLU A 57 -8.32 20.84 -4.75
C GLU A 57 -7.63 19.85 -3.80
N PRO A 58 -8.38 19.21 -2.88
CA PRO A 58 -7.88 18.10 -2.09
C PRO A 58 -7.41 16.95 -2.96
N VAL A 59 -6.25 16.38 -2.64
CA VAL A 59 -5.72 15.18 -3.27
C VAL A 59 -5.78 14.04 -2.28
N GLY A 60 -6.40 12.93 -2.66
CA GLY A 60 -6.43 11.71 -1.86
C GLY A 60 -5.13 10.91 -1.97
N TRP A 61 -4.71 10.68 -3.21
CA TRP A 61 -3.50 9.91 -3.54
C TRP A 61 -2.78 10.44 -4.77
N ILE A 62 -1.46 10.24 -4.80
CA ILE A 62 -0.67 10.29 -6.03
C ILE A 62 -0.40 8.85 -6.43
N ALA A 63 -0.75 8.47 -7.66
CA ALA A 63 -0.69 7.09 -8.13
C ALA A 63 -0.03 6.98 -9.50
N ILE A 64 0.60 5.84 -9.74
CA ILE A 64 1.09 5.45 -11.07
C ILE A 64 0.62 4.04 -11.42
N TYR A 65 0.11 3.90 -12.63
CA TYR A 65 -0.28 2.63 -13.23
C TYR A 65 0.74 2.23 -14.28
N GLY A 66 1.29 1.03 -14.15
CA GLY A 66 2.26 0.45 -15.08
C GLY A 66 1.61 0.02 -16.40
N PRO A 67 2.43 -0.25 -17.44
CA PRO A 67 1.92 -0.58 -18.78
C PRO A 67 1.13 -1.90 -18.82
N SER A 68 1.44 -2.85 -17.93
CA SER A 68 0.76 -4.14 -17.79
C SER A 68 -0.34 -4.14 -16.71
N PHE A 69 -0.62 -3.00 -16.08
CA PHE A 69 -1.61 -2.94 -15.01
C PHE A 69 -3.01 -3.24 -15.55
N CYS A 70 -3.61 -4.31 -15.03
CA CYS A 70 -5.01 -4.63 -15.23
C CYS A 70 -5.71 -4.57 -13.88
N PRO A 71 -6.73 -3.73 -13.69
CA PRO A 71 -7.51 -3.75 -12.46
C PRO A 71 -8.34 -5.03 -12.43
N GLU A 72 -7.90 -6.04 -11.68
CA GLU A 72 -8.76 -7.14 -11.27
C GLU A 72 -9.51 -6.73 -9.99
N SER A 73 -10.81 -6.50 -10.12
CA SER A 73 -11.69 -6.25 -8.98
C SER A 73 -12.38 -7.56 -8.59
N GLY A 74 -12.01 -8.10 -7.42
CA GLY A 74 -12.79 -9.15 -6.77
C GLY A 74 -14.15 -8.65 -6.28
N ASP A 75 -14.95 -9.57 -5.74
CA ASP A 75 -16.27 -9.28 -5.16
C ASP A 75 -16.14 -8.71 -3.74
N VAL A 76 -15.84 -7.40 -3.66
CA VAL A 76 -15.68 -6.70 -2.37
C VAL A 76 -16.99 -6.67 -1.58
N ILE A 77 -18.13 -6.54 -2.26
CA ILE A 77 -19.45 -6.52 -1.60
C ILE A 77 -19.72 -7.88 -0.95
N GLY A 78 -19.56 -8.97 -1.70
CA GLY A 78 -19.71 -10.32 -1.15
C GLY A 78 -18.69 -10.65 -0.07
N LEU A 79 -17.47 -10.10 -0.14
CA LEU A 79 -16.48 -10.20 0.95
C LEU A 79 -17.00 -9.56 2.25
N GLN A 80 -17.63 -8.39 2.16
CA GLN A 80 -18.20 -7.69 3.31
C GLN A 80 -19.43 -8.43 3.86
N GLU A 81 -20.29 -8.97 3.01
CA GLU A 81 -21.43 -9.80 3.42
C GLU A 81 -20.98 -11.07 4.16
N ASP A 82 -20.01 -11.81 3.59
CA ASP A 82 -19.47 -13.02 4.24
C ASP A 82 -18.80 -12.69 5.58
N TRP A 83 -18.16 -11.52 5.66
CA TRP A 83 -17.55 -11.03 6.88
C TRP A 83 -18.57 -10.73 7.97
N GLU A 84 -19.70 -10.11 7.64
CA GLU A 84 -20.81 -9.93 8.57
C GLU A 84 -21.35 -11.27 9.07
N CYS A 85 -21.56 -12.23 8.16
CA CYS A 85 -21.97 -13.59 8.55
C CYS A 85 -20.96 -14.27 9.49
N LEU A 86 -19.66 -14.15 9.22
CA LEU A 86 -18.62 -14.71 10.09
C LEU A 86 -18.68 -14.11 11.50
N GLN A 87 -18.83 -12.79 11.61
CA GLN A 87 -18.92 -12.09 12.90
C GLN A 87 -20.19 -12.50 13.67
N LEU A 88 -21.33 -12.66 12.99
CA LEU A 88 -22.59 -13.09 13.60
C LEU A 88 -22.58 -14.56 14.02
N SER A 89 -21.79 -15.40 13.35
CA SER A 89 -21.70 -16.84 13.64
C SER A 89 -21.04 -17.17 14.99
N GLY A 90 -20.31 -16.22 15.58
CA GLY A 90 -19.52 -16.43 16.80
C GLY A 90 -18.27 -17.28 16.60
N ARG A 91 -17.94 -17.68 15.36
CA ARG A 91 -16.67 -18.35 15.04
C ARG A 91 -15.49 -17.43 15.33
N HIS A 92 -14.35 -18.02 15.68
CA HIS A 92 -13.11 -17.27 15.86
C HIS A 92 -12.66 -16.63 14.55
N VAL A 93 -12.31 -15.35 14.63
CA VAL A 93 -11.73 -14.59 13.52
C VAL A 93 -10.22 -14.77 13.56
N THR A 94 -9.68 -15.40 12.52
CA THR A 94 -8.24 -15.62 12.32
C THR A 94 -7.81 -15.17 10.93
N PHE A 95 -6.49 -15.14 10.67
CA PHE A 95 -5.98 -14.91 9.31
C PHE A 95 -6.54 -15.93 8.32
N GLU A 96 -6.59 -17.20 8.69
CA GLU A 96 -7.09 -18.30 7.85
C GLU A 96 -8.55 -18.07 7.46
N SER A 97 -9.41 -17.71 8.42
CA SER A 97 -10.81 -17.42 8.10
C SER A 97 -10.95 -16.25 7.12
N ILE A 98 -10.14 -15.20 7.26
CA ILE A 98 -10.19 -14.04 6.36
C ILE A 98 -9.59 -14.38 4.99
N LYS A 99 -8.52 -15.18 4.96
CA LYS A 99 -7.92 -15.70 3.74
C LYS A 99 -8.93 -16.54 2.96
N GLU A 100 -9.71 -17.39 3.63
CA GLU A 100 -10.79 -18.16 3.00
C GLU A 100 -11.84 -17.24 2.37
N LEU A 101 -12.31 -16.20 3.08
CA LEU A 101 -13.25 -15.23 2.51
C LEU A 101 -12.67 -14.52 1.28
N ALA A 102 -11.41 -14.08 1.37
CA ALA A 102 -10.71 -13.40 0.28
C ALA A 102 -10.57 -14.31 -0.96
N LEU A 103 -10.23 -15.59 -0.78
CA LEU A 103 -10.15 -16.59 -1.84
C LEU A 103 -11.51 -16.81 -2.50
N ASN A 104 -12.57 -17.00 -1.71
CA ASN A 104 -13.92 -17.23 -2.23
C ASN A 104 -14.43 -16.05 -3.06
N ARG A 105 -14.04 -14.82 -2.69
CA ARG A 105 -14.48 -13.58 -3.33
C ARG A 105 -13.48 -12.99 -4.32
N ARG A 106 -12.36 -13.68 -4.56
CA ARG A 106 -11.25 -13.23 -5.43
C ARG A 106 -10.71 -11.83 -5.07
N VAL A 107 -10.73 -11.47 -3.78
CA VAL A 107 -10.14 -10.22 -3.28
C VAL A 107 -8.72 -10.50 -2.83
N LEU A 108 -7.84 -10.71 -3.80
CA LEU A 108 -6.50 -11.28 -3.59
C LEU A 108 -5.37 -10.25 -3.62
N THR A 109 -5.64 -9.01 -4.00
CA THR A 109 -4.59 -8.00 -4.04
C THR A 109 -4.04 -7.72 -2.64
N GLY A 110 -2.81 -7.23 -2.58
CA GLY A 110 -2.22 -6.76 -1.35
C GLY A 110 -1.11 -5.76 -1.64
N LYS A 111 -0.54 -5.17 -0.60
CA LYS A 111 0.44 -4.09 -0.76
C LYS A 111 1.56 -4.13 0.26
N TRP A 112 2.77 -3.87 -0.20
CA TRP A 112 3.87 -3.43 0.64
C TRP A 112 3.66 -1.98 1.05
N LEU A 113 3.70 -1.72 2.36
CA LEU A 113 3.60 -0.41 2.99
C LEU A 113 4.98 0.02 3.47
N MET A 114 5.36 1.25 3.17
CA MET A 114 6.57 1.88 3.71
C MET A 114 6.29 3.30 4.16
N HIS A 115 6.73 3.63 5.38
CA HIS A 115 6.50 4.94 5.99
C HIS A 115 7.79 5.76 5.98
N LEU A 116 7.74 6.96 5.39
CA LEU A 116 8.89 7.83 5.18
C LEU A 116 8.58 9.23 5.72
N ASP A 117 9.60 9.86 6.30
CA ASP A 117 9.50 11.26 6.71
C ASP A 117 9.28 12.15 5.47
N SER A 118 8.55 13.26 5.63
CA SER A 118 8.32 14.22 4.56
C SER A 118 9.62 14.86 4.07
N GLY A 119 9.61 15.38 2.85
CA GLY A 119 10.75 15.97 2.15
C GLY A 119 11.51 15.00 1.24
N PHE A 120 12.81 15.23 1.06
CA PHE A 120 13.59 14.59 0.00
C PHE A 120 13.61 13.05 0.05
N LYS A 121 13.46 12.44 1.24
CA LYS A 121 13.47 10.98 1.40
C LYS A 121 12.27 10.33 0.74
N VAL A 122 11.06 10.85 0.99
CA VAL A 122 9.85 10.32 0.35
C VAL A 122 9.85 10.60 -1.15
N ASP A 123 10.29 11.79 -1.58
CA ASP A 123 10.32 12.15 -3.00
C ASP A 123 11.29 11.25 -3.78
N HIS A 124 12.48 10.99 -3.23
CA HIS A 124 13.46 10.10 -3.86
C HIS A 124 12.99 8.64 -3.88
N ALA A 125 12.40 8.14 -2.78
CA ALA A 125 11.84 6.79 -2.74
C ALA A 125 10.68 6.64 -3.76
N TRP A 126 9.79 7.63 -3.82
CA TRP A 126 8.69 7.67 -4.77
C TRP A 126 9.19 7.72 -6.22
N TYR A 127 10.20 8.55 -6.52
CA TYR A 127 10.84 8.60 -7.84
C TYR A 127 11.30 7.22 -8.30
N GLY A 128 12.06 6.51 -7.46
CA GLY A 128 12.56 5.18 -7.78
C GLY A 128 11.46 4.14 -7.98
N ILE A 129 10.42 4.16 -7.14
CA ILE A 129 9.27 3.26 -7.22
C ILE A 129 8.44 3.56 -8.47
N ALA A 130 8.14 4.84 -8.74
CA ALA A 130 7.36 5.24 -9.90
C ALA A 130 8.05 4.83 -11.21
N ARG A 131 9.38 4.95 -11.28
CA ARG A 131 10.16 4.42 -12.41
C ARG A 131 10.06 2.91 -12.54
N ALA A 132 10.14 2.18 -11.43
CA ALA A 132 9.95 0.73 -11.46
C ALA A 132 8.57 0.32 -12.00
N VAL A 133 7.51 1.08 -11.66
CA VAL A 133 6.16 0.88 -12.21
C VAL A 133 6.11 1.22 -13.71
N LEU A 134 6.70 2.35 -14.13
CA LEU A 134 6.77 2.76 -15.54
C LEU A 134 7.50 1.73 -16.42
N GLU A 135 8.54 1.11 -15.86
CA GLU A 135 9.33 0.04 -16.48
C GLU A 135 8.59 -1.31 -16.48
N GLY A 136 7.44 -1.41 -15.82
CA GLY A 136 6.64 -2.64 -15.75
C GLY A 136 7.19 -3.69 -14.78
N ARG A 137 8.08 -3.32 -13.85
CA ARG A 137 8.61 -4.24 -12.83
C ARG A 137 7.60 -4.55 -11.72
N VAL A 138 6.64 -3.64 -11.50
CA VAL A 138 5.47 -3.79 -10.62
C VAL A 138 4.28 -3.10 -11.28
N GLY A 139 3.06 -3.55 -10.97
CA GLY A 139 1.85 -3.10 -11.66
C GLY A 139 1.38 -1.71 -11.26
N VAL A 140 1.33 -1.40 -9.96
CA VAL A 140 0.79 -0.14 -9.45
C VAL A 140 1.44 0.24 -8.14
N ALA A 141 1.65 1.55 -7.96
CA ALA A 141 2.02 2.13 -6.69
C ALA A 141 1.24 3.41 -6.42
N LYS A 142 1.03 3.72 -5.14
CA LYS A 142 0.47 5.01 -4.70
C LYS A 142 1.23 5.55 -3.50
N VAL A 143 1.25 6.87 -3.34
CA VAL A 143 1.87 7.57 -2.22
C VAL A 143 0.92 8.62 -1.68
N SER A 144 0.87 8.74 -0.36
CA SER A 144 0.05 9.75 0.30
C SER A 144 0.59 11.15 0.02
N PRO A 145 -0.27 12.15 -0.20
CA PRO A 145 0.13 13.54 -0.23
C PRO A 145 0.55 14.04 1.16
N CYS A 146 1.10 15.24 1.22
CA CYS A 146 1.55 15.91 2.44
C CYS A 146 0.35 16.38 3.27
N GLY A 147 0.34 16.03 4.55
CA GLY A 147 -0.61 16.54 5.53
C GLY A 147 -0.14 17.86 6.15
N PRO A 148 -1.01 18.56 6.90
CA PRO A 148 -0.68 19.79 7.60
C PRO A 148 0.28 19.55 8.78
N ASP A 149 0.28 18.33 9.31
CA ASP A 149 1.19 17.88 10.35
C ASP A 149 2.50 17.40 9.71
N SER A 150 3.58 18.16 9.93
CA SER A 150 4.91 17.87 9.39
C SER A 150 5.57 16.65 10.04
N GLU A 151 5.08 16.18 11.20
CA GLU A 151 5.57 14.96 11.85
C GLU A 151 4.92 13.70 11.27
N ARG A 152 3.81 13.86 10.54
CA ARG A 152 3.12 12.75 9.91
C ARG A 152 3.95 12.18 8.76
N LYS A 153 4.28 10.90 8.87
CA LYS A 153 4.97 10.17 7.80
C LYS A 153 4.06 9.96 6.59
N HIS A 154 4.65 10.05 5.41
CA HIS A 154 4.02 9.58 4.18
C HIS A 154 4.01 8.06 4.15
N VAL A 155 3.01 7.48 3.50
CA VAL A 155 2.98 6.06 3.16
C VAL A 155 3.10 5.88 1.65
N ILE A 156 4.03 5.04 1.21
CA ILE A 156 4.05 4.50 -0.15
C ILE A 156 3.52 3.07 -0.10
N CYS A 157 2.61 2.76 -1.01
CA CYS A 157 1.99 1.46 -1.22
C CYS A 157 2.44 0.92 -2.58
N VAL A 158 3.02 -0.29 -2.61
CA VAL A 158 3.33 -1.01 -3.86
C VAL A 158 2.53 -2.30 -3.87
N TYR A 159 1.70 -2.49 -4.88
CA TYR A 159 0.74 -3.59 -4.90
C TYR A 159 1.25 -4.84 -5.62
N THR A 160 0.71 -5.97 -5.20
CA THR A 160 0.77 -7.24 -5.94
C THR A 160 -0.64 -7.77 -6.18
N ASN A 161 -0.79 -8.68 -7.14
CA ASN A 161 -2.08 -9.18 -7.58
C ASN A 161 -2.63 -10.27 -6.65
N ASP A 162 -1.76 -11.09 -6.04
CA ASP A 162 -2.15 -12.17 -5.15
C ASP A 162 -1.28 -12.24 -3.89
N PHE A 163 -1.84 -11.87 -2.74
CA PHE A 163 -1.16 -11.95 -1.44
C PHE A 163 -0.84 -13.38 -1.00
N THR A 164 -1.47 -14.39 -1.62
CA THR A 164 -1.20 -15.80 -1.36
C THR A 164 -0.06 -16.35 -2.21
N ASN A 165 0.33 -15.62 -3.27
CA ASN A 165 1.51 -15.92 -4.08
C ASN A 165 2.77 -15.31 -3.43
N GLU A 166 3.44 -16.11 -2.60
CA GLU A 166 4.65 -15.68 -1.89
C GLU A 166 5.77 -15.23 -2.84
N GLU A 167 5.93 -15.87 -4.01
CA GLU A 167 6.94 -15.49 -5.00
C GLU A 167 6.68 -14.08 -5.55
N GLU A 168 5.42 -13.72 -5.84
CA GLU A 168 5.05 -12.38 -6.29
C GLU A 168 5.32 -11.33 -5.20
N VAL A 169 4.99 -11.65 -3.95
CA VAL A 169 5.24 -10.78 -2.79
C VAL A 169 6.75 -10.52 -2.61
N LEU A 170 7.57 -11.55 -2.73
CA LEU A 170 9.04 -11.45 -2.62
C LEU A 170 9.68 -10.74 -3.81
N LEU A 171 9.14 -10.95 -5.02
CA LEU A 171 9.59 -10.22 -6.20
C LEU A 171 9.34 -8.72 -6.03
N ALA A 172 8.17 -8.33 -5.54
CA ALA A 172 7.84 -6.93 -5.25
C ALA A 172 8.76 -6.32 -4.18
N ASP A 173 9.10 -7.06 -3.11
CA ASP A 173 10.11 -6.63 -2.13
C ASP A 173 11.46 -6.36 -2.82
N SER A 174 11.95 -7.31 -3.61
CA SER A 174 13.22 -7.16 -4.34
C SER A 174 13.21 -5.94 -5.27
N VAL A 175 12.11 -5.71 -5.99
CA VAL A 175 11.94 -4.52 -6.84
C VAL A 175 12.03 -3.23 -6.01
N ILE A 176 11.36 -3.16 -4.86
CA ILE A 176 11.43 -2.02 -3.94
C ILE A 176 12.84 -1.82 -3.42
N ARG A 177 13.54 -2.88 -2.99
CA ARG A 177 14.92 -2.77 -2.50
C ARG A 177 15.88 -2.27 -3.57
N ALA A 178 15.68 -2.68 -4.83
CA ALA A 178 16.48 -2.24 -5.97
C ALA A 178 16.34 -0.74 -6.27
N THR A 179 15.29 -0.06 -5.79
CA THR A 179 15.15 1.41 -5.90
C THR A 179 15.93 2.18 -4.84
N GLY A 180 16.58 1.48 -3.90
CA GLY A 180 17.35 2.07 -2.79
C GLY A 180 16.57 2.22 -1.49
N VAL A 181 15.33 1.73 -1.41
CA VAL A 181 14.51 1.77 -0.19
C VAL A 181 15.01 0.78 0.86
N LYS A 182 15.37 1.31 2.04
CA LYS A 182 15.96 0.53 3.16
C LYS A 182 15.12 0.53 4.44
N CYS A 183 14.00 1.26 4.47
CA CYS A 183 13.12 1.26 5.64
C CYS A 183 12.41 -0.09 5.79
N LEU A 184 11.77 -0.27 6.94
CA LEU A 184 10.90 -1.40 7.19
C LEU A 184 9.75 -1.41 6.17
N LEU A 185 9.52 -2.56 5.53
CA LEU A 185 8.33 -2.77 4.71
C LEU A 185 7.40 -3.72 5.45
N SER A 186 6.10 -3.44 5.39
CA SER A 186 5.08 -4.30 5.97
C SER A 186 4.03 -4.63 4.93
N TYR A 187 3.69 -5.90 4.75
CA TYR A 187 2.75 -6.32 3.72
C TYR A 187 1.34 -6.49 4.29
N LYS A 188 0.35 -5.79 3.72
CA LYS A 188 -1.06 -5.85 4.13
C LYS A 188 -1.94 -6.37 2.97
N PRO A 189 -2.72 -7.44 3.17
CA PRO A 189 -3.74 -7.87 2.21
C PRO A 189 -4.85 -6.81 2.06
N ASP A 190 -5.39 -6.64 0.86
CA ASP A 190 -6.50 -5.71 0.66
C ASP A 190 -7.78 -6.15 1.35
N ALA A 191 -7.99 -7.45 1.54
CA ALA A 191 -9.07 -7.97 2.37
C ALA A 191 -9.07 -7.33 3.77
N TYR A 192 -7.91 -7.15 4.41
CA TYR A 192 -7.85 -6.46 5.71
C TYR A 192 -8.25 -4.99 5.61
N THR A 193 -7.96 -4.33 4.49
CA THR A 193 -8.35 -2.94 4.25
C THR A 193 -9.87 -2.82 4.08
N TYR A 194 -10.46 -3.65 3.22
CA TYR A 194 -11.91 -3.66 2.95
C TYR A 194 -12.76 -4.09 4.15
N LEU A 195 -12.22 -4.93 5.03
CA LEU A 195 -12.88 -5.39 6.26
C LEU A 195 -12.62 -4.48 7.47
N GLY A 196 -11.92 -3.35 7.29
CA GLY A 196 -11.65 -2.39 8.37
C GLY A 196 -10.65 -2.88 9.43
N ILE A 197 -9.81 -3.86 9.10
CA ILE A 197 -8.81 -4.44 10.00
C ILE A 197 -7.53 -3.60 9.93
N TYR A 198 -7.33 -2.76 10.93
CA TYR A 198 -6.11 -1.96 11.14
C TYR A 198 -5.46 -2.34 12.49
N ARG A 199 -4.46 -1.56 12.91
CA ARG A 199 -3.86 -1.74 14.25
C ARG A 199 -4.94 -1.54 15.32
N ASP A 200 -4.75 -2.19 16.46
CA ASP A 200 -5.66 -2.10 17.62
C ASP A 200 -7.12 -2.49 17.30
N ASN A 201 -7.31 -3.43 16.37
CA ASN A 201 -8.63 -4.00 16.10
C ASN A 201 -9.07 -4.96 17.22
N ARG A 202 -10.39 -5.12 17.36
CA ARG A 202 -11.03 -5.93 18.43
C ARG A 202 -10.70 -7.43 18.41
N TRP A 203 -10.16 -7.94 17.31
CA TRP A 203 -9.75 -9.35 17.20
C TRP A 203 -8.27 -9.57 17.52
N HIS A 204 -7.54 -8.50 17.86
CA HIS A 204 -6.10 -8.53 18.10
C HIS A 204 -5.28 -9.12 16.94
N LEU A 205 -5.83 -9.08 15.72
CA LEU A 205 -5.11 -9.54 14.53
C LEU A 205 -4.01 -8.56 14.17
N CYS A 206 -2.86 -9.11 13.77
CA CYS A 206 -1.82 -8.29 13.17
C CYS A 206 -2.30 -7.83 11.78
N PRO A 207 -2.35 -6.52 11.49
CA PRO A 207 -2.88 -6.03 10.21
C PRO A 207 -1.89 -6.18 9.04
N THR A 208 -0.78 -6.91 9.24
CA THR A 208 0.24 -7.18 8.23
C THR A 208 0.71 -8.62 8.34
N ILE A 209 0.92 -9.28 7.20
CA ILE A 209 1.22 -10.72 7.10
C ILE A 209 2.67 -11.03 6.73
N TYR A 210 3.37 -10.08 6.09
CA TYR A 210 4.82 -10.14 5.91
C TYR A 210 5.48 -8.87 6.46
N GLU A 211 6.73 -9.01 6.87
CA GLU A 211 7.61 -7.91 7.26
C GLU A 211 8.96 -8.10 6.59
N SER A 212 9.48 -7.04 5.98
CA SER A 212 10.78 -7.05 5.32
C SER A 212 11.71 -6.05 5.99
N ARG A 213 12.84 -6.56 6.51
CA ARG A 213 13.91 -5.75 7.11
C ARG A 213 15.10 -5.71 6.17
N PHE A 214 15.61 -4.51 5.94
CA PHE A 214 16.84 -4.35 5.20
C PHE A 214 18.03 -4.68 6.09
N ASP A 215 18.92 -5.53 5.61
CA ASP A 215 20.15 -5.95 6.29
C ASP A 215 21.35 -5.51 5.47
N LEU A 216 22.20 -4.66 6.05
CA LEU A 216 23.40 -4.14 5.39
C LEU A 216 24.49 -5.20 5.21
N GLU A 217 24.49 -6.22 6.08
CA GLU A 217 25.53 -7.25 6.19
C GLU A 217 25.14 -8.53 5.43
N CYS A 218 23.85 -8.77 5.19
CA CYS A 218 23.37 -9.93 4.44
C CYS A 218 23.59 -9.76 2.92
N VAL A 219 24.57 -10.50 2.36
CA VAL A 219 24.89 -10.53 0.92
C VAL A 219 24.71 -11.98 0.43
N PRO A 220 24.08 -12.23 -0.75
CA PRO A 220 23.66 -11.27 -1.77
C PRO A 220 22.29 -10.62 -1.54
N ARG A 221 21.42 -11.22 -0.72
CA ARG A 221 20.07 -10.69 -0.44
C ARG A 221 20.08 -9.81 0.81
N ARG A 222 20.10 -8.49 0.60
CA ARG A 222 20.06 -7.49 1.68
C ARG A 222 18.66 -7.29 2.29
N SER A 223 17.75 -8.24 2.08
CA SER A 223 16.36 -8.18 2.54
C SER A 223 16.04 -9.47 3.26
N ARG A 224 15.58 -9.36 4.51
CA ARG A 224 15.11 -10.48 5.31
C ARG A 224 13.60 -10.37 5.48
N VAL A 225 12.87 -11.28 4.85
CA VAL A 225 11.40 -11.28 4.87
C VAL A 225 10.89 -12.35 5.83
N LEU A 226 10.09 -11.91 6.81
CA LEU A 226 9.41 -12.76 7.78
C LEU A 226 7.93 -12.88 7.39
N ASN A 227 7.45 -14.12 7.24
CA ASN A 227 6.02 -14.41 7.26
C ASN A 227 5.54 -14.41 8.71
N LYS A 228 4.70 -13.44 9.06
CA LYS A 228 4.22 -13.21 10.43
C LYS A 228 3.12 -14.16 10.86
N VAL A 229 2.46 -14.82 9.90
CA VAL A 229 1.42 -15.81 10.16
C VAL A 229 2.07 -17.12 10.59
N THR A 230 3.08 -17.58 9.85
CA THR A 230 3.79 -18.83 10.12
C THR A 230 5.02 -18.65 11.01
N ASN A 231 5.38 -17.41 11.34
CA ASN A 231 6.59 -17.04 12.07
C ASN A 231 7.87 -17.63 11.44
N SER A 232 7.97 -17.59 10.12
CA SER A 232 9.04 -18.22 9.34
C SER A 232 9.70 -17.21 8.39
N GLU A 233 11.03 -17.26 8.29
CA GLU A 233 11.78 -16.49 7.29
C GLU A 233 11.64 -17.14 5.90
N VAL A 234 11.42 -16.31 4.87
CA VAL A 234 11.07 -16.78 3.51
C VAL A 234 12.06 -16.30 2.43
N THR A 235 13.22 -15.77 2.83
CA THR A 235 14.26 -15.23 1.94
C THR A 235 15.59 -15.96 1.98
#